data_AF-A0A0M3HZC5-F1
#
_entry.id   AF-A0A0M3HZC5-F1
#
_cell.length_a   1.000
_cell.length_b   1.000
_cell.length_c   1.000
_cell.angle_alpha   90.00
_cell.angle_beta   90.00
_cell.angle_gamma   90.00
#
_symmetry.space_group_name_H-M   'P 1'
#
loop_
_entity.id
_entity.type
_entity.pdbx_description
1 polymer ?
#
loop_
_entity_poly.entity_id
_entity_poly.type
_entity_poly.pdbx_seq_one_letter_code
_entity_poly.pdbx_strand_id
1 'polypeptide(L)'
;MNSGVAEFQKLHNELDQLRKAGKHEEGLKHCTSDCYFMTPFRPPYGIKDALEVMKNPKLQPYVNAESKIIVDDVKVSGDVAIDRGHFTLQHEGEKKGR
;
A
#
# COMPACT_ATOMS: atom_id res chain seq x y z
N MET A 1 3.21 14.17 -19.88
CA MET A 1 2.97 13.59 -18.55
C MET A 1 1.98 12.46 -18.72
N ASN A 2 2.31 11.25 -18.26
CA ASN A 2 1.39 10.11 -18.32
C ASN A 2 0.29 10.37 -17.28
N SER A 3 -0.91 10.74 -17.70
CA SER A 3 -2.01 11.16 -16.80
C SER A 3 -2.35 10.09 -15.76
N GLY A 4 -2.31 8.81 -16.14
CA GLY A 4 -2.54 7.69 -15.22
C GLY A 4 -1.53 7.60 -14.08
N VAL A 5 -0.23 7.86 -14.35
CA VAL A 5 0.81 7.81 -13.29
C VAL A 5 0.54 8.86 -12.22
N ALA A 6 0.13 10.08 -12.61
CA ALA A 6 -0.17 11.15 -11.66
C ALA A 6 -1.41 10.83 -10.80
N GLU A 7 -2.45 10.26 -11.40
CA GLU A 7 -3.68 9.87 -10.70
C GLU A 7 -3.44 8.73 -9.70
N PHE A 8 -2.73 7.69 -10.10
CA PHE A 8 -2.37 6.59 -9.21
C PHE A 8 -1.41 7.04 -8.11
N GLN A 9 -0.47 7.94 -8.41
CA GLN A 9 0.39 8.52 -7.39
C GLN A 9 -0.42 9.31 -6.36
N LYS A 10 -1.45 10.06 -6.79
CA LYS A 10 -2.36 10.76 -5.88
C LYS A 10 -3.10 9.78 -4.98
N LEU A 11 -3.66 8.70 -5.55
CA LEU A 11 -4.35 7.65 -4.78
C LEU A 11 -3.42 7.02 -3.73
N HIS A 12 -2.20 6.63 -4.11
CA HIS A 12 -1.23 6.07 -3.16
C HIS A 12 -0.84 7.05 -2.05
N ASN A 13 -0.69 8.33 -2.37
CA ASN A 13 -0.43 9.37 -1.37
C ASN A 13 -1.61 9.51 -0.38
N GLU A 14 -2.85 9.46 -0.86
CA GLU A 14 -4.05 9.52 -0.02
C GLU A 14 -4.14 8.29 0.90
N LEU A 15 -3.89 7.08 0.38
CA LEU A 15 -3.87 5.85 1.17
C LEU A 15 -2.76 5.85 2.22
N ASP A 16 -1.57 6.36 1.90
CA ASP A 16 -0.48 6.49 2.87
C ASP A 16 -0.82 7.51 3.98
N GLN A 17 -1.49 8.61 3.66
CA GLN A 17 -1.97 9.57 4.65
C GLN A 17 -2.98 8.93 5.61
N LEU A 18 -3.94 8.14 5.10
CA LEU A 18 -4.89 7.40 5.93
C LEU A 18 -4.18 6.38 6.82
N ARG A 19 -3.20 5.65 6.28
CA ARG A 19 -2.37 4.71 7.05
C ARG A 19 -1.61 5.42 8.18
N LYS A 20 -0.93 6.52 7.90
CA LYS A 20 -0.17 7.32 8.89
C LYS A 20 -1.07 7.91 9.97
N ALA A 21 -2.33 8.22 9.63
CA ALA A 21 -3.33 8.69 10.58
C ALA A 21 -4.01 7.56 11.39
N GLY A 22 -3.61 6.29 11.21
CA GLY A 22 -4.24 5.13 11.85
C GLY A 22 -5.66 4.84 11.34
N LYS A 23 -6.09 5.48 10.25
CA LYS A 23 -7.43 5.36 9.66
C LYS A 23 -7.56 4.15 8.73
N HIS A 24 -7.18 2.99 9.23
CA HIS A 24 -7.08 1.77 8.43
C HIS A 24 -8.43 1.34 7.82
N GLU A 25 -9.52 1.46 8.57
CA GLU A 25 -10.86 1.15 8.07
C GLU A 25 -11.30 2.09 6.94
N GLU A 26 -10.93 3.38 7.01
CA GLU A 26 -11.22 4.32 5.93
C GLU A 26 -10.41 3.99 4.69
N GLY A 27 -9.14 3.61 4.84
CA GLY A 27 -8.30 3.15 3.74
C GLY A 27 -8.87 1.92 3.02
N LEU A 28 -9.43 0.96 3.77
CA LEU A 28 -10.04 -0.24 3.20
C LEU A 28 -11.29 0.02 2.35
N LYS A 29 -11.95 1.19 2.50
CA LYS A 29 -13.10 1.57 1.65
C LYS A 29 -12.72 1.77 0.17
N HIS A 30 -11.43 1.95 -0.12
CA HIS A 30 -10.91 2.04 -1.49
C HIS A 30 -10.75 0.68 -2.18
N CYS A 31 -10.89 -0.42 -1.45
CA CYS A 31 -10.75 -1.77 -1.98
C CYS A 31 -12.13 -2.36 -2.32
N THR A 32 -12.22 -3.11 -3.41
CA THR A 32 -13.44 -3.86 -3.79
C THR A 32 -13.69 -5.01 -2.82
N SER A 33 -14.94 -5.41 -2.59
CA SER A 33 -15.29 -6.45 -1.60
C SER A 33 -14.61 -7.81 -1.83
N ASP A 34 -14.16 -8.08 -3.05
CA ASP A 34 -13.43 -9.27 -3.50
C ASP A 34 -11.90 -9.09 -3.61
N CYS A 35 -11.38 -7.92 -3.20
CA CYS A 35 -9.95 -7.64 -3.20
C CYS A 35 -9.18 -8.60 -2.28
N TYR A 36 -8.01 -9.02 -2.76
CA TYR A 36 -7.04 -9.81 -1.99
C TYR A 36 -5.67 -9.13 -1.99
N PHE A 37 -4.98 -9.24 -0.86
CA PHE A 37 -3.63 -8.73 -0.66
C PHE A 37 -2.63 -9.88 -0.68
N MET A 38 -1.50 -9.67 -1.34
CA MET A 38 -0.39 -10.62 -1.36
C MET A 38 0.85 -9.96 -0.76
N THR A 39 1.49 -10.64 0.20
CA THR A 39 2.73 -10.17 0.81
C THR A 39 3.73 -11.32 0.93
N PRO A 40 5.04 -11.03 1.06
CA PRO A 40 6.06 -12.09 1.16
C PRO A 40 5.94 -12.97 2.41
N PHE A 41 5.22 -12.51 3.45
CA PHE A 41 5.29 -13.10 4.79
C PHE A 41 4.13 -14.04 5.12
N ARG A 42 3.10 -14.13 4.27
CA ARG A 42 1.92 -14.97 4.51
C ARG A 42 1.16 -15.31 3.22
N PRO A 43 0.29 -16.33 3.25
CA PRO A 43 -0.66 -16.57 2.17
C PRO A 43 -1.56 -15.36 1.90
N PRO A 44 -2.09 -15.23 0.66
CA PRO A 44 -3.03 -14.18 0.30
C PRO A 44 -4.22 -14.10 1.28
N TYR A 45 -4.74 -12.89 1.49
CA TYR A 45 -5.85 -12.65 2.41
C TYR A 45 -6.78 -11.57 1.87
N GLY A 46 -8.07 -11.65 2.22
CA GLY A 46 -9.08 -10.69 1.77
C GLY A 46 -9.23 -9.47 2.69
N ILE A 47 -10.08 -8.52 2.29
CA ILE A 47 -10.40 -7.32 3.10
C ILE A 47 -10.82 -7.66 4.52
N LYS A 48 -11.64 -8.71 4.70
CA LYS A 48 -12.18 -9.10 6.02
C LYS A 48 -11.09 -9.43 7.03
N ASP A 49 -9.95 -9.93 6.55
CA ASP A 49 -8.84 -10.33 7.40
C ASP A 49 -7.81 -9.20 7.56
N ALA A 50 -7.88 -8.14 6.74
CA ALA A 50 -6.81 -7.14 6.63
C ALA A 50 -6.49 -6.43 7.94
N LEU A 51 -7.52 -6.04 8.71
CA LEU A 51 -7.35 -5.41 10.03
C LEU A 51 -6.67 -6.36 11.02
N GLU A 52 -7.00 -7.64 10.99
CA GLU A 52 -6.38 -8.64 11.87
C GLU A 52 -4.95 -8.93 11.46
N VAL A 53 -4.66 -8.96 10.15
CA VAL A 53 -3.30 -9.11 9.62
C VAL A 53 -2.38 -8.01 10.15
N MET A 54 -2.88 -6.77 10.21
CA MET A 54 -2.08 -5.64 10.70
C MET A 54 -1.66 -5.80 12.16
N LYS A 55 -2.40 -6.54 12.99
CA LYS A 55 -2.04 -6.80 14.40
C LYS A 55 -0.90 -7.80 14.56
N ASN A 56 -0.47 -8.47 13.48
CA ASN A 56 0.61 -9.45 13.55
C ASN A 56 1.92 -8.78 14.03
N PRO A 57 2.53 -9.23 15.15
CA PRO A 57 3.75 -8.63 15.68
C PRO A 57 4.92 -8.61 14.69
N LYS A 58 4.97 -9.56 13.74
CA LYS A 58 5.99 -9.60 12.68
C LYS A 58 5.79 -8.52 11.62
N LEU A 59 4.58 -8.01 11.47
CA LEU A 59 4.23 -6.97 10.50
C LEU A 59 4.20 -5.58 11.10
N GLN A 60 4.00 -5.46 12.42
CA GLN A 60 3.98 -4.20 13.16
C GLN A 60 5.17 -3.26 12.86
N PRO A 61 6.43 -3.72 12.75
CA PRO A 61 7.55 -2.87 12.36
C PRO A 61 7.38 -2.19 11.00
N TYR A 62 6.68 -2.82 10.07
CA TYR A 62 6.41 -2.32 8.72
C TYR A 62 5.12 -1.50 8.64
N VAL A 63 4.11 -1.86 9.44
CA VAL A 63 2.85 -1.10 9.55
C VAL A 63 3.13 0.32 10.04
N ASN A 64 4.06 0.46 11.00
CA ASN A 64 4.43 1.75 11.60
C ASN A 64 5.62 2.43 10.90
N ALA A 65 6.25 1.78 9.93
CA ALA A 65 7.38 2.34 9.21
C ALA A 65 6.97 3.59 8.40
N GLU A 66 7.91 4.52 8.26
CA GLU A 66 7.78 5.54 7.23
C GLU A 66 7.80 4.84 5.89
N SER A 67 6.80 5.13 5.06
CA SER A 67 6.69 4.50 3.76
C SER A 67 6.55 5.54 2.66
N LYS A 68 6.99 5.15 1.47
CA LYS A 68 6.85 5.93 0.25
C LYS A 68 6.58 4.98 -0.92
N ILE A 69 5.53 5.25 -1.67
CA ILE A 69 5.24 4.59 -2.93
C ILE A 69 5.56 5.58 -4.06
N ILE A 70 6.30 5.12 -5.07
CA ILE A 70 6.55 5.85 -6.32
C ILE A 70 5.96 5.02 -7.45
N VAL A 71 5.01 5.58 -8.18
CA VAL A 71 4.42 4.94 -9.36
C VAL A 71 5.32 5.17 -10.57
N ASP A 72 5.77 4.09 -11.21
CA ASP A 72 6.64 4.14 -12.38
C ASP A 72 5.86 4.11 -13.69
N ASP A 73 4.82 3.27 -13.75
CA ASP A 73 4.05 2.98 -14.95
C ASP A 73 2.60 2.62 -14.61
N VAL A 74 1.70 2.94 -15.53
CA VAL A 74 0.27 2.58 -15.46
C VAL A 74 -0.17 2.06 -16.82
N LYS A 75 -0.72 0.85 -16.83
CA LYS A 75 -1.28 0.22 -18.04
C LYS A 75 -2.79 0.08 -17.89
N VAL A 76 -3.52 0.52 -18.90
CA VAL A 76 -4.98 0.42 -18.97
C VAL A 76 -5.36 -0.57 -20.06
N SER A 77 -6.24 -1.52 -19.72
CA SER A 77 -6.78 -2.51 -20.63
C SER A 77 -8.27 -2.69 -20.34
N GLY A 78 -9.12 -2.07 -21.17
CA GLY A 78 -10.56 -2.00 -20.91
C GLY A 78 -10.84 -1.29 -19.60
N ASP A 79 -11.61 -1.93 -18.72
CA ASP A 79 -12.01 -1.39 -17.41
C ASP A 79 -10.96 -1.64 -16.31
N VAL A 80 -9.80 -2.18 -16.66
CA VAL A 80 -8.74 -2.50 -15.70
C VAL A 80 -7.55 -1.57 -15.90
N ALA A 81 -7.12 -0.95 -14.81
CA ALA A 81 -5.87 -0.21 -14.72
C ALA A 81 -4.93 -0.90 -13.73
N ILE A 82 -3.67 -1.07 -14.13
CA ILE A 82 -2.62 -1.73 -13.35
C ILE A 82 -1.47 -0.76 -13.22
N ASP A 83 -1.13 -0.37 -11.99
CA ASP A 83 0.09 0.37 -11.71
C ASP A 83 1.25 -0.54 -11.30
N ARG A 84 2.46 -0.10 -11.63
CA ARG A 84 3.70 -0.69 -11.13
C ARG A 84 4.51 0.42 -10.49
N GLY A 85 5.09 0.13 -9.33
CA GLY A 85 5.88 1.11 -8.61
C GLY A 85 6.87 0.51 -7.63
N HIS A 86 7.61 1.42 -6.99
CA HIS A 86 8.56 1.12 -5.93
C HIS A 86 7.94 1.46 -4.57
N PHE A 87 7.88 0.48 -3.68
CA PHE A 87 7.47 0.67 -2.29
C PHE A 87 8.69 0.60 -1.38
N THR A 88 9.01 1.72 -0.73
CA THR A 88 10.10 1.79 0.24
C THR A 88 9.52 1.90 1.64
N LEU A 89 10.06 1.10 2.56
CA LEU A 89 9.77 1.15 3.98
C LEU A 89 11.07 1.53 4.71
N GLN A 90 11.02 2.54 5.58
CA GLN A 90 12.13 2.91 6.46
C GLN A 90 11.75 2.58 7.89
N HIS A 91 12.49 1.65 8.48
CA HIS A 91 12.38 1.30 9.89
C HIS A 91 13.26 2.23 10.72
N GLU A 92 12.78 2.69 11.88
CA GLU A 92 13.60 3.47 12.81
C GLU A 92 14.84 2.65 13.22
N GLY A 93 16.04 3.15 12.89
CA GLY A 93 17.32 2.51 13.20
C GLY A 93 18.15 2.09 11.99
N GLU A 94 17.56 2.00 10.79
CA GLU A 94 18.35 1.85 9.56
C GLU A 94 18.96 3.20 9.18
N LYS A 95 20.22 3.41 9.57
CA LYS A 95 21.03 4.52 9.04
C LYS A 95 20.94 4.46 7.52
N LYS A 96 20.57 5.58 6.87
CA LYS A 96 20.78 5.77 5.43
C LYS A 96 22.18 5.31 5.09
N GLY A 97 22.29 4.18 4.40
CA GLY A 97 23.56 3.68 3.88
C GLY A 97 24.19 4.81 3.08
N ARG A 98 25.42 5.16 3.46
CA ARG A 98 26.29 6.07 2.70
C ARG A 98 26.61 5.49 1.33
#